data_AF-A0A927MGN0-F1
#
_entry.id   AF-A0A927MGN0-F1
#
_cell.length_a   1.000
_cell.length_b   1.000
_cell.length_c   1.000
_cell.angle_alpha   90.00
_cell.angle_beta   90.00
_cell.angle_gamma   90.00
#
_symmetry.space_group_name_H-M   'P 1'
#
loop_
_entity.id
_entity.type
_entity.pdbx_description
1 polymer ?
#
loop_
_entity_poly.entity_id
_entity_poly.type
_entity_poly.pdbx_seq_one_letter_code
_entity_poly.pdbx_strand_id
1 'polypeptide(L)'
;MKTLLLHFTKPIYTIVGIMFLVLLTACSATDDVSVLAVQQTQTETVVPEKSQTTALEPPSFDDYEGYINYISDIPSFEPYYKTVFAFEELSDGVASVPIEEVKAMYDEMKTVFDYVLVSDNPLAYRGYYEGDTSFVDGYERYQNADVDMKISNPVNVVYSDRGGSEIMTTPLKTVLLGESIFNRFDSSIEEGRNLQMSDFTLAAPNEPISVVLGNAYKDIYELGDIFSLELISEVMDFKVVGFYKSGIGFSMDVGALKHVNFDHTIVMPHFIPEYEPVGEAAVFQHAFHIAELTSGYISIPESVEKINDDTYDHTVAIMEEMAERNNLSGLYKIPHWPVGFVW
;
A
#
# COMPACT_ATOMS: atom_id res chain seq x y z
N MET A 1 -16.22 -48.40 35.98
CA MET A 1 -16.50 -49.30 34.85
C MET A 1 -17.12 -48.45 33.74
N LYS A 2 -16.39 -48.23 32.62
CA LYS A 2 -16.86 -47.94 31.24
C LYS A 2 -17.89 -46.78 31.02
N THR A 3 -17.80 -45.82 30.10
CA THR A 3 -16.98 -45.59 28.88
C THR A 3 -17.20 -44.13 28.41
N LEU A 4 -16.16 -43.59 27.77
CA LEU A 4 -16.12 -42.53 26.74
C LEU A 4 -17.40 -42.31 25.89
N LEU A 5 -17.73 -41.05 25.57
CA LEU A 5 -18.05 -40.62 24.21
C LEU A 5 -18.02 -39.08 24.09
N LEU A 6 -17.02 -38.57 23.36
CA LEU A 6 -16.97 -37.22 22.82
C LEU A 6 -18.03 -37.05 21.74
N HIS A 7 -18.70 -35.90 21.72
CA HIS A 7 -19.27 -35.33 20.50
C HIS A 7 -18.83 -33.88 20.38
N PHE A 8 -17.88 -33.65 19.47
CA PHE A 8 -17.55 -32.36 18.90
C PHE A 8 -18.66 -31.97 17.92
N THR A 9 -19.38 -30.88 18.20
CA THR A 9 -20.15 -30.15 17.20
C THR A 9 -19.36 -28.91 16.80
N LYS A 10 -18.98 -28.87 15.53
CA LYS A 10 -18.15 -27.87 14.85
C LYS A 10 -18.74 -26.45 14.94
N PRO A 11 -17.93 -25.40 15.14
CA PRO A 11 -18.21 -24.09 14.57
C PRO A 11 -17.69 -24.03 13.14
N ILE A 12 -18.54 -23.53 12.25
CA ILE A 12 -18.25 -23.20 10.86
C ILE A 12 -17.38 -21.94 10.89
N TYR A 13 -16.10 -22.07 10.59
CA TYR A 13 -15.22 -20.93 10.31
C TYR A 13 -15.42 -20.56 8.84
N THR A 14 -16.14 -19.48 8.59
CA THR A 14 -16.11 -18.80 7.30
C THR A 14 -14.76 -18.09 7.23
N ILE A 15 -13.85 -18.65 6.43
CA ILE A 15 -12.55 -18.06 6.11
C ILE A 15 -12.83 -16.79 5.30
N VAL A 16 -12.74 -15.63 5.95
CA VAL A 16 -12.63 -14.34 5.25
C VAL A 16 -11.20 -14.26 4.75
N GLY A 17 -11.01 -14.54 3.47
CA GLY A 17 -9.72 -14.43 2.80
C GLY A 17 -9.34 -12.96 2.65
N ILE A 18 -8.67 -12.40 3.65
CA ILE A 18 -7.77 -11.27 3.42
C ILE A 18 -6.51 -11.89 2.83
N MET A 19 -6.35 -11.76 1.52
CA MET A 19 -5.15 -12.20 0.83
C MET A 19 -4.04 -11.18 1.12
N PHE A 20 -3.43 -11.27 2.31
CA PHE A 20 -2.15 -10.64 2.60
C PHE A 20 -1.09 -11.34 1.74
N LEU A 21 -0.74 -10.74 0.61
CA LEU A 21 0.40 -11.18 -0.20
C LEU A 21 1.69 -10.68 0.47
N VAL A 22 2.11 -11.32 1.56
CA VAL A 22 3.47 -11.17 2.08
C VAL A 22 4.36 -12.04 1.20
N LEU A 23 5.05 -11.43 0.23
CA LEU A 23 6.06 -12.10 -0.58
C LEU A 23 7.31 -12.33 0.29
N LEU A 24 7.40 -13.53 0.87
CA LEU A 24 8.68 -14.09 1.32
C LEU A 24 9.18 -15.04 0.23
N THR A 25 10.06 -14.56 -0.65
CA THR A 25 10.77 -15.39 -1.62
C THR A 25 12.13 -15.78 -1.07
N ALA A 26 12.29 -17.07 -0.74
CA ALA A 26 13.58 -17.73 -0.61
C ALA A 26 13.55 -19.02 -1.45
N CYS A 27 14.53 -19.15 -2.34
CA CYS A 27 14.64 -20.16 -3.39
C CYS A 27 14.98 -21.58 -2.89
N SER A 28 14.64 -22.59 -3.68
CA SER A 28 15.58 -23.69 -3.95
C SER A 28 15.31 -24.33 -5.33
N ALA A 29 16.38 -24.43 -6.11
CA ALA A 29 16.43 -25.04 -7.45
C ALA A 29 16.76 -26.54 -7.37
N THR A 30 16.37 -27.32 -8.40
CA THR A 30 17.25 -28.30 -9.09
C THR A 30 16.57 -28.98 -10.30
N ASP A 31 17.14 -28.71 -11.48
CA ASP A 31 17.54 -29.53 -12.64
C ASP A 31 16.63 -30.55 -13.39
N ASP A 32 16.57 -30.25 -14.72
CA ASP A 32 16.72 -31.07 -15.93
C ASP A 32 15.74 -32.21 -16.31
N VAL A 33 15.18 -32.11 -17.54
CA VAL A 33 15.54 -32.94 -18.73
C VAL A 33 14.74 -32.50 -19.98
N SER A 34 15.46 -32.37 -21.09
CA SER A 34 15.03 -32.00 -22.45
C SER A 34 14.23 -33.08 -23.21
N VAL A 35 13.25 -32.69 -24.08
CA VAL A 35 13.00 -33.33 -25.40
C VAL A 35 12.35 -32.36 -26.43
N LEU A 36 13.02 -32.28 -27.58
CA LEU A 36 12.72 -31.83 -28.96
C LEU A 36 11.28 -31.54 -29.48
N ALA A 37 11.16 -30.33 -30.05
CA ALA A 37 10.74 -29.92 -31.41
C ALA A 37 9.44 -30.45 -32.07
N VAL A 38 8.57 -29.52 -32.52
CA VAL A 38 8.02 -29.46 -33.90
C VAL A 38 7.63 -28.00 -34.24
N GLN A 39 8.12 -27.51 -35.40
CA GLN A 39 7.77 -26.25 -36.05
C GLN A 39 6.34 -26.23 -36.60
N GLN A 40 5.68 -25.07 -36.55
CA GLN A 40 4.80 -24.65 -37.65
C GLN A 40 4.78 -23.14 -37.82
N THR A 41 4.98 -22.73 -39.07
CA THR A 41 5.14 -21.37 -39.59
C THR A 41 3.79 -20.78 -40.02
N GLN A 42 3.76 -19.44 -40.14
CA GLN A 42 2.79 -18.56 -40.85
C GLN A 42 1.78 -17.86 -39.89
N THR A 43 1.52 -16.55 -39.93
CA THR A 43 1.69 -15.51 -40.96
C THR A 43 1.82 -14.15 -40.27
N GLU A 44 2.64 -13.25 -40.82
CA GLU A 44 2.80 -11.86 -40.38
C GLU A 44 1.47 -11.10 -40.39
N THR A 45 1.09 -10.56 -39.22
CA THR A 45 0.18 -9.42 -39.13
C THR A 45 0.94 -8.36 -38.34
N VAL A 46 1.20 -7.21 -38.97
CA VAL A 46 1.87 -6.07 -38.35
C VAL A 46 0.99 -5.55 -37.21
N VAL A 47 1.35 -5.91 -35.98
CA VAL A 47 0.79 -5.37 -34.74
C VAL A 47 1.60 -4.12 -34.39
N PRO A 48 0.96 -2.99 -34.01
CA PRO A 48 1.68 -1.80 -33.58
C PRO A 48 2.55 -2.15 -32.38
N GLU A 49 3.78 -1.65 -32.38
CA GLU A 49 4.80 -1.84 -31.36
C GLU A 49 4.18 -1.63 -29.97
N LYS A 50 3.94 -2.73 -29.24
CA LYS A 50 3.67 -2.68 -27.80
C LYS A 50 4.88 -2.00 -27.19
N SER A 51 4.70 -0.83 -26.60
CA SER A 51 5.67 -0.27 -25.67
C SER A 51 5.83 -1.28 -24.54
N GLN A 52 6.86 -2.10 -24.63
CA GLN A 52 7.24 -3.06 -23.60
C GLN A 52 7.82 -2.26 -22.44
N THR A 53 6.96 -1.79 -21.55
CA THR A 53 7.38 -1.50 -20.19
C THR A 53 7.58 -2.85 -19.53
N THR A 54 8.75 -3.45 -19.74
CA THR A 54 9.17 -4.66 -19.02
C THR A 54 9.08 -4.32 -17.54
N ALA A 55 8.14 -4.93 -16.82
CA ALA A 55 8.14 -4.88 -15.36
C ALA A 55 9.48 -5.47 -14.93
N LEU A 56 10.37 -4.63 -14.40
CA LEU A 56 11.64 -5.07 -13.87
C LEU A 56 11.31 -5.91 -12.63
N GLU A 57 11.46 -7.23 -12.72
CA GLU A 57 11.47 -8.04 -11.51
C GLU A 57 12.60 -7.53 -10.62
N PRO A 58 12.34 -7.33 -9.30
CA PRO A 58 13.39 -6.95 -8.39
C PRO A 58 14.51 -8.00 -8.46
N PRO A 59 15.78 -7.58 -8.58
CA PRO A 59 16.88 -8.52 -8.53
C PRO A 59 16.79 -9.33 -7.23
N SER A 60 16.99 -10.64 -7.32
CA SER A 60 17.18 -11.47 -6.12
C SER A 60 18.60 -11.32 -5.63
N PHE A 61 18.78 -11.09 -4.33
CA PHE A 61 20.10 -10.98 -3.72
C PHE A 61 20.33 -12.17 -2.79
N ASP A 62 21.51 -12.79 -2.91
CA ASP A 62 21.90 -13.94 -2.08
C ASP A 62 22.40 -13.50 -0.69
N ASP A 63 22.87 -12.25 -0.56
CA ASP A 63 23.37 -11.67 0.67
C ASP A 63 23.14 -10.15 0.75
N TYR A 64 23.31 -9.62 1.97
CA TYR A 64 23.10 -8.20 2.29
C TYR A 64 24.12 -7.28 1.59
N GLU A 65 25.38 -7.73 1.47
CA GLU A 65 26.44 -6.93 0.84
C GLU A 65 26.15 -6.70 -0.65
N GLY A 66 25.72 -7.74 -1.36
CA GLY A 66 25.26 -7.66 -2.74
C GLY A 66 24.09 -6.70 -2.92
N TYR A 67 23.14 -6.71 -1.97
CA TYR A 67 22.02 -5.77 -1.98
C TYR A 67 22.47 -4.32 -1.78
N ILE A 68 23.28 -4.06 -0.75
CA ILE A 68 23.80 -2.71 -0.47
C ILE A 68 24.61 -2.16 -1.65
N ASN A 69 25.46 -2.98 -2.27
CA ASN A 69 26.21 -2.58 -3.47
C ASN A 69 25.28 -2.22 -4.63
N TYR A 70 24.19 -2.96 -4.82
CA TYR A 70 23.21 -2.64 -5.86
C TYR A 70 22.50 -1.31 -5.60
N ILE A 71 21.99 -1.08 -4.38
CA ILE A 71 21.28 0.17 -4.07
C ILE A 71 22.20 1.38 -4.02
N SER A 72 23.51 1.21 -3.75
CA SER A 72 24.48 2.33 -3.79
C SER A 72 24.70 2.89 -5.20
N ASP A 73 24.44 2.09 -6.24
CA ASP A 73 24.58 2.52 -7.63
C ASP A 73 23.35 3.26 -8.17
N ILE A 74 22.24 3.30 -7.40
CA ILE A 74 20.99 3.96 -7.81
C ILE A 74 21.09 5.47 -7.56
N PRO A 75 21.01 6.32 -8.60
CA PRO A 75 21.10 7.76 -8.42
C PRO A 75 19.96 8.31 -7.56
N SER A 76 20.30 9.20 -6.63
CA SER A 76 19.34 9.86 -5.73
C SER A 76 18.51 8.90 -4.86
N PHE A 77 18.99 7.67 -4.64
CA PHE A 77 18.36 6.73 -3.73
C PHE A 77 18.46 7.23 -2.29
N GLU A 78 17.30 7.49 -1.68
CA GLU A 78 17.18 7.80 -0.25
C GLU A 78 16.83 6.49 0.48
N PRO A 79 17.69 5.98 1.39
CA PRO A 79 17.47 4.70 2.08
C PRO A 79 16.59 4.82 3.33
N TYR A 80 15.73 3.82 3.56
CA TYR A 80 14.79 3.76 4.69
C TYR A 80 14.66 2.36 5.26
N TYR A 81 14.40 2.26 6.57
CA TYR A 81 13.84 1.04 7.15
C TYR A 81 12.31 1.11 7.12
N LYS A 82 11.68 0.07 6.56
CA LYS A 82 10.22 -0.06 6.61
C LYS A 82 9.78 -0.43 8.02
N THR A 83 8.71 0.18 8.51
CA THR A 83 7.98 -0.26 9.70
C THR A 83 6.65 -0.86 9.27
N VAL A 84 6.16 -1.86 9.98
CA VAL A 84 4.88 -2.52 9.69
C VAL A 84 4.17 -2.80 10.99
N PHE A 85 2.93 -2.36 11.13
CA PHE A 85 2.07 -2.76 12.24
C PHE A 85 1.70 -4.25 12.12
N ALA A 86 1.94 -5.02 13.17
CA ALA A 86 1.78 -6.47 13.18
C ALA A 86 0.35 -6.85 13.61
N PHE A 87 -0.62 -6.70 12.70
CA PHE A 87 -2.02 -7.06 12.94
C PHE A 87 -2.22 -8.51 13.40
N GLU A 88 -1.35 -9.41 13.00
CA GLU A 88 -1.35 -10.83 13.36
C GLU A 88 -1.06 -11.09 14.85
N GLU A 89 -0.50 -10.11 15.55
CA GLU A 89 -0.19 -10.20 16.99
C GLU A 89 -1.36 -9.70 17.87
N LEU A 90 -2.44 -9.20 17.26
CA LEU A 90 -3.65 -8.77 17.95
C LEU A 90 -4.49 -9.97 18.41
N SER A 91 -4.84 -10.01 19.70
CA SER A 91 -5.60 -11.11 20.30
C SER A 91 -7.00 -11.28 19.71
N ASP A 92 -7.67 -10.18 19.38
CA ASP A 92 -9.06 -10.16 18.90
C ASP A 92 -9.16 -9.53 17.49
N GLY A 93 -8.07 -9.60 16.73
CA GLY A 93 -7.96 -9.04 15.39
C GLY A 93 -8.01 -7.51 15.37
N VAL A 94 -8.31 -6.93 14.21
CA VAL A 94 -8.25 -5.47 13.98
C VAL A 94 -9.10 -4.66 14.96
N ALA A 95 -10.19 -5.21 15.49
CA ALA A 95 -11.03 -4.52 16.46
C ALA A 95 -10.33 -4.25 17.81
N SER A 96 -9.21 -4.92 18.11
CA SER A 96 -8.42 -4.70 19.33
C SER A 96 -7.17 -3.83 19.11
N VAL A 97 -7.09 -3.07 18.02
CA VAL A 97 -6.01 -2.08 17.85
C VAL A 97 -6.08 -1.06 19.01
N PRO A 98 -4.98 -0.85 19.75
CA PRO A 98 -4.90 0.15 20.81
C PRO A 98 -4.76 1.56 20.22
N ILE A 99 -5.91 2.16 19.87
CA ILE A 99 -6.01 3.38 19.05
C ILE A 99 -5.18 4.54 19.57
N GLU A 100 -5.31 4.88 20.86
CA GLU A 100 -4.67 6.07 21.43
C GLU A 100 -3.16 5.86 21.59
N GLU A 101 -2.74 4.64 21.93
CA GLU A 101 -1.34 4.24 22.00
C GLU A 101 -0.66 4.32 20.63
N VAL A 102 -1.34 3.88 19.56
CA VAL A 102 -0.82 3.97 18.19
C VAL A 102 -0.67 5.43 17.75
N LYS A 103 -1.66 6.28 18.02
CA LYS A 103 -1.57 7.72 17.74
C LYS A 103 -0.39 8.36 18.49
N ALA A 104 -0.23 8.05 19.78
CA ALA A 104 0.86 8.58 20.60
C ALA A 104 2.23 8.13 20.07
N MET A 105 2.38 6.85 19.71
CA MET A 105 3.62 6.34 19.11
C MET A 105 3.90 6.98 17.75
N TYR A 106 2.89 7.17 16.90
CA TYR A 106 3.05 7.85 15.63
C TYR A 106 3.58 9.29 15.79
N ASP A 107 3.05 10.05 16.75
CA ASP A 107 3.55 11.39 17.06
C ASP A 107 4.99 11.38 17.60
N GLU A 108 5.35 10.38 18.41
CA GLU A 108 6.72 10.19 18.88
C GLU A 108 7.66 9.83 17.71
N MET A 109 7.26 8.91 16.82
CA MET A 109 8.02 8.51 15.64
C MET A 109 8.32 9.71 14.73
N LYS A 110 7.32 10.55 14.44
CA LYS A 110 7.50 11.80 13.65
C LYS A 110 8.46 12.79 14.30
N THR A 111 8.62 12.73 15.63
CA THR A 111 9.50 13.64 16.38
C THR A 111 10.93 13.09 16.48
N VAL A 112 11.06 11.78 16.65
CA VAL A 112 12.35 11.10 16.86
C VAL A 112 13.04 10.77 15.53
N PHE A 113 12.26 10.41 14.52
CA PHE A 113 12.75 10.02 13.20
C PHE A 113 12.33 11.02 12.13
N ASP A 114 13.10 11.07 11.04
CA ASP A 114 12.58 11.53 9.76
C ASP A 114 11.70 10.41 9.17
N TYR A 115 10.41 10.46 9.54
CA TYR A 115 9.43 9.43 9.23
C TYR A 115 8.58 9.81 8.02
N VAL A 116 8.55 8.91 7.04
CA VAL A 116 7.75 9.01 5.83
C VAL A 116 6.62 7.99 5.89
N LEU A 117 5.39 8.46 5.65
CA LEU A 117 4.22 7.59 5.55
C LEU A 117 3.68 7.65 4.12
N VAL A 118 3.69 6.50 3.46
CA VAL A 118 3.15 6.28 2.11
C VAL A 118 2.44 4.93 2.12
N SER A 119 1.19 4.90 1.66
CA SER A 119 0.43 3.65 1.50
C SER A 119 -0.26 3.63 0.14
N ASP A 120 -0.42 2.43 -0.41
CA ASP A 120 -1.03 2.17 -1.72
C ASP A 120 -2.38 1.44 -1.60
N ASN A 121 -3.07 1.59 -0.47
CA ASN A 121 -4.40 1.03 -0.29
C ASN A 121 -5.39 1.62 -1.31
N PRO A 122 -5.91 0.84 -2.28
CA PRO A 122 -6.77 1.37 -3.33
C PRO A 122 -8.15 1.75 -2.78
N LEU A 123 -8.67 2.89 -3.23
CA LEU A 123 -10.09 3.20 -3.14
C LEU A 123 -10.88 2.35 -4.14
N ALA A 124 -12.09 1.95 -3.77
CA ALA A 124 -12.92 1.05 -4.57
C ALA A 124 -14.17 1.75 -5.10
N TYR A 125 -14.39 1.68 -6.42
CA TYR A 125 -15.65 2.08 -7.02
C TYR A 125 -16.71 1.00 -6.78
N ARG A 126 -17.79 1.33 -6.05
CA ARG A 126 -18.93 0.43 -5.85
C ARG A 126 -19.93 0.55 -6.99
N GLY A 127 -20.08 -0.50 -7.78
CA GLY A 127 -21.01 -0.60 -8.90
C GLY A 127 -20.39 -1.21 -10.16
N TYR A 128 -21.12 -1.13 -11.27
CA TYR A 128 -20.60 -1.52 -12.58
C TYR A 128 -19.73 -0.38 -13.13
N TYR A 129 -18.42 -0.61 -13.18
CA TYR A 129 -17.43 0.31 -13.70
C TYR A 129 -17.33 0.19 -15.22
N GLU A 130 -17.58 1.31 -15.91
CA GLU A 130 -17.45 1.48 -17.37
C GLU A 130 -16.37 2.51 -17.74
N GLY A 131 -15.60 2.98 -16.75
CA GLY A 131 -14.54 3.96 -16.95
C GLY A 131 -13.30 3.36 -17.62
N ASP A 132 -12.32 4.22 -17.88
CA ASP A 132 -11.06 3.80 -18.47
C ASP A 132 -10.25 2.93 -17.48
N THR A 133 -9.81 1.77 -17.96
CA THR A 133 -8.99 0.83 -17.20
C THR A 133 -7.62 1.36 -16.82
N SER A 134 -7.16 2.47 -17.42
CA SER A 134 -5.93 3.17 -17.01
C SER A 134 -5.97 3.70 -15.56
N PHE A 135 -7.17 3.89 -14.98
CA PHE A 135 -7.37 4.29 -13.58
C PHE A 135 -7.46 3.10 -12.62
N VAL A 136 -7.57 1.87 -13.13
CA VAL A 136 -7.85 0.68 -12.33
C VAL A 136 -6.56 0.13 -11.75
N ASP A 137 -6.53 -0.07 -10.44
CA ASP A 137 -5.36 -0.64 -9.76
C ASP A 137 -5.16 -2.11 -10.15
N GLY A 138 -3.90 -2.48 -10.39
CA GLY A 138 -3.51 -3.83 -10.81
C GLY A 138 -3.90 -4.24 -12.24
N TYR A 139 -4.54 -3.36 -13.03
CA TYR A 139 -4.99 -3.72 -14.38
C TYR A 139 -3.82 -3.98 -15.34
N GLU A 140 -2.75 -3.18 -15.27
CA GLU A 140 -1.54 -3.42 -16.07
C GLU A 140 -0.91 -4.76 -15.74
N ARG A 141 -0.91 -5.14 -14.45
CA ARG A 141 -0.37 -6.43 -14.01
C ARG A 141 -1.22 -7.59 -14.54
N TYR A 142 -2.55 -7.44 -14.53
CA TYR A 142 -3.48 -8.39 -15.13
C TYR A 142 -3.24 -8.56 -16.65
N GLN A 143 -3.10 -7.45 -17.38
CA GLN A 143 -2.87 -7.47 -18.83
C GLN A 143 -1.52 -8.08 -19.25
N ASN A 144 -0.51 -7.93 -18.39
CA ASN A 144 0.85 -8.44 -18.63
C ASN A 144 1.13 -9.75 -17.90
N ALA A 145 0.13 -10.37 -17.26
CA ALA A 145 0.30 -11.63 -16.58
C ALA A 145 0.74 -12.72 -17.58
N ASP A 146 1.86 -13.38 -17.28
CA ASP A 146 2.25 -14.58 -18.02
C ASP A 146 1.21 -15.68 -17.81
N VAL A 147 1.13 -16.63 -18.75
CA VAL A 147 0.17 -17.74 -18.76
C VAL A 147 0.22 -18.54 -17.45
N ASP A 148 1.37 -18.56 -16.78
CA ASP A 148 1.60 -19.28 -15.52
C ASP A 148 1.23 -18.45 -14.27
N MET A 149 1.09 -17.12 -14.36
CA MET A 149 0.60 -16.27 -13.28
C MET A 149 -0.90 -16.02 -13.44
N LYS A 150 -1.73 -16.74 -12.68
CA LYS A 150 -3.17 -16.47 -12.62
C LYS A 150 -3.46 -15.19 -11.82
N ILE A 151 -3.46 -14.07 -12.51
CA ILE A 151 -3.94 -12.78 -11.98
C ILE A 151 -5.41 -12.62 -12.37
N SER A 152 -6.27 -12.38 -11.39
CA SER A 152 -7.69 -12.13 -11.62
C SER A 152 -7.89 -10.74 -12.23
N ASN A 153 -8.88 -10.61 -13.11
CA ASN A 153 -9.31 -9.29 -13.60
C ASN A 153 -9.79 -8.44 -12.42
N PRO A 154 -9.20 -7.25 -12.18
CA PRO A 154 -9.61 -6.39 -11.06
C PRO A 154 -10.93 -5.62 -11.34
N VAL A 155 -11.41 -5.60 -12.59
CA VAL A 155 -12.61 -4.83 -12.98
C VAL A 155 -13.88 -5.61 -12.66
N ASN A 156 -14.84 -4.93 -12.02
CA ASN A 156 -16.19 -5.44 -11.76
C ASN A 156 -16.20 -6.77 -10.98
N VAL A 157 -15.32 -6.87 -9.98
CA VAL A 157 -15.21 -8.04 -9.11
C VAL A 157 -16.35 -8.05 -8.11
N VAL A 158 -16.98 -9.21 -7.90
CA VAL A 158 -18.01 -9.39 -6.87
C VAL A 158 -17.33 -9.73 -5.55
N TYR A 159 -17.65 -8.96 -4.51
CA TYR A 159 -17.16 -9.12 -3.14
C TYR A 159 -18.34 -9.03 -2.17
N SER A 160 -18.28 -9.75 -1.04
CA SER A 160 -19.28 -9.62 0.03
C SER A 160 -18.80 -8.60 1.04
N ASP A 161 -19.54 -7.51 1.21
CA ASP A 161 -19.25 -6.49 2.22
C ASP A 161 -19.30 -7.06 3.64
N ARG A 162 -18.87 -6.28 4.64
CA ARG A 162 -18.94 -6.69 6.05
C ARG A 162 -20.38 -6.94 6.55
N GLY A 163 -21.38 -6.37 5.88
CA GLY A 163 -22.79 -6.66 6.12
C GLY A 163 -23.28 -7.96 5.48
N GLY A 164 -22.44 -8.64 4.69
CA GLY A 164 -22.77 -9.85 3.94
C GLY A 164 -23.48 -9.59 2.60
N SER A 165 -23.55 -8.33 2.16
CA SER A 165 -24.16 -7.96 0.88
C SER A 165 -23.15 -8.15 -0.24
N GLU A 166 -23.56 -8.81 -1.32
CA GLU A 166 -22.75 -8.86 -2.54
C GLU A 166 -22.76 -7.50 -3.23
N ILE A 167 -21.57 -6.94 -3.40
CA ILE A 167 -21.35 -5.71 -4.13
C ILE A 167 -20.35 -5.95 -5.25
N MET A 168 -20.48 -5.17 -6.32
CA MET A 168 -19.51 -5.14 -7.40
C MET A 168 -18.52 -4.00 -7.12
N THR A 169 -17.23 -4.30 -7.21
CA THR A 169 -16.16 -3.35 -6.92
C THR A 169 -15.10 -3.33 -8.02
N THR A 170 -14.51 -2.17 -8.24
CA THR A 170 -13.31 -1.97 -9.08
C THR A 170 -12.33 -1.10 -8.30
N PRO A 171 -11.12 -1.60 -7.97
CA PRO A 171 -10.12 -0.81 -7.26
C PRO A 171 -9.51 0.24 -8.19
N LEU A 172 -9.33 1.45 -7.69
CA LEU A 172 -8.75 2.58 -8.39
C LEU A 172 -7.37 2.89 -7.81
N LYS A 173 -6.44 3.27 -8.68
CA LYS A 173 -5.07 3.64 -8.28
C LYS A 173 -5.14 4.77 -7.25
N THR A 174 -4.62 4.51 -6.07
CA THR A 174 -4.65 5.45 -4.96
C THR A 174 -3.30 5.44 -4.27
N VAL A 175 -2.85 6.61 -3.85
CA VAL A 175 -1.74 6.73 -2.90
C VAL A 175 -2.16 7.63 -1.75
N LEU A 176 -1.86 7.17 -0.54
CA LEU A 176 -2.04 7.91 0.69
C LEU A 176 -0.68 8.50 1.06
N LEU A 177 -0.60 9.82 1.20
CA LEU A 177 0.61 10.51 1.65
C LEU A 177 0.45 10.93 3.10
N GLY A 178 1.52 10.86 3.89
CA GLY A 178 1.60 11.41 5.24
C GLY A 178 1.93 12.90 5.29
N GLU A 179 1.73 13.49 6.48
CA GLU A 179 1.93 14.92 6.77
C GLU A 179 3.35 15.42 6.44
N SER A 180 4.35 14.54 6.51
CA SER A 180 5.76 14.89 6.34
C SER A 180 6.21 15.05 4.89
N ILE A 181 5.45 14.55 3.91
CA ILE A 181 5.94 14.42 2.52
C ILE A 181 5.10 15.12 1.46
N PHE A 182 3.86 15.53 1.74
CA PHE A 182 3.00 16.11 0.71
C PHE A 182 3.62 17.37 0.06
N ASN A 183 4.38 18.14 0.85
CA ASN A 183 5.03 19.38 0.42
C ASN A 183 6.12 19.17 -0.65
N ARG A 184 6.66 17.95 -0.78
CA ARG A 184 7.58 17.59 -1.87
C ARG A 184 6.93 17.82 -3.25
N PHE A 185 5.59 17.80 -3.31
CA PHE A 185 4.81 17.96 -4.53
C PHE A 185 4.17 19.36 -4.69
N ASP A 186 4.51 20.35 -3.86
CA ASP A 186 3.91 21.69 -3.94
C ASP A 186 4.12 22.38 -5.29
N SER A 187 5.31 22.17 -5.89
CA SER A 187 5.64 22.72 -7.22
C SER A 187 5.04 21.90 -8.37
N SER A 188 4.40 20.77 -8.06
CA SER A 188 3.87 19.80 -9.01
C SER A 188 2.38 19.98 -9.30
N ILE A 189 1.72 20.96 -8.67
CA ILE A 189 0.32 21.28 -8.93
C ILE A 189 0.18 22.06 -10.24
N GLU A 190 -0.75 21.62 -11.09
CA GLU A 190 -1.15 22.31 -12.32
C GLU A 190 -2.33 23.25 -12.05
N GLU A 191 -3.31 22.79 -11.25
CA GLU A 191 -4.55 23.52 -10.99
C GLU A 191 -5.04 23.27 -9.56
N GLY A 192 -5.61 24.29 -8.91
CA GLY A 192 -6.07 24.22 -7.52
C GLY A 192 -4.95 24.34 -6.50
N ARG A 193 -4.99 23.52 -5.46
CA ARG A 193 -3.99 23.45 -4.39
C ARG A 193 -3.52 22.03 -4.14
N ASN A 194 -2.33 21.88 -3.56
CA ASN A 194 -1.90 20.61 -2.97
C ASN A 194 -2.69 20.31 -1.68
N LEU A 195 -2.45 19.14 -1.11
CA LEU A 195 -2.81 18.85 0.29
C LEU A 195 -2.19 19.91 1.22
N GLN A 196 -2.84 20.15 2.34
CA GLN A 196 -2.34 21.02 3.41
C GLN A 196 -2.56 20.34 4.76
N MET A 197 -1.88 20.80 5.81
CA MET A 197 -1.92 20.15 7.12
C MET A 197 -3.33 19.92 7.67
N SER A 198 -4.28 20.82 7.38
CA SER A 198 -5.68 20.67 7.82
C SER A 198 -6.45 19.56 7.09
N ASP A 199 -5.92 18.98 6.01
CA ASP A 199 -6.55 17.87 5.29
C ASP A 199 -6.22 16.51 5.92
N PHE A 200 -5.28 16.46 6.87
CA PHE A 200 -4.81 15.22 7.50
C PHE A 200 -5.60 14.82 8.75
N THR A 201 -6.67 15.54 9.08
CA THR A 201 -7.61 15.15 10.12
C THR A 201 -9.02 15.09 9.55
N LEU A 202 -9.82 14.16 10.08
CA LEU A 202 -11.21 14.01 9.69
C LEU A 202 -12.09 14.09 10.93
N ALA A 203 -12.83 15.19 11.08
CA ALA A 203 -13.57 15.48 12.30
C ALA A 203 -14.93 14.76 12.36
N ALA A 204 -15.47 14.31 11.22
CA ALA A 204 -16.73 13.59 11.12
C ALA A 204 -16.74 12.63 9.93
N PRO A 205 -17.49 11.51 10.00
CA PRO A 205 -17.53 10.50 8.92
C PRO A 205 -18.16 11.01 7.62
N ASN A 206 -18.96 12.08 7.67
CA ASN A 206 -19.63 12.69 6.52
C ASN A 206 -18.91 13.93 5.98
N GLU A 207 -17.73 14.26 6.52
CA GLU A 207 -16.89 15.31 5.98
C GLU A 207 -16.13 14.77 4.76
N PRO A 208 -16.15 15.48 3.61
CA PRO A 208 -15.41 15.03 2.45
C PRO A 208 -13.90 15.11 2.67
N ILE A 209 -13.19 14.05 2.31
CA ILE A 209 -11.72 14.00 2.35
C ILE A 209 -11.16 14.76 1.14
N SER A 210 -10.29 15.74 1.39
CA SER A 210 -9.61 16.48 0.31
C SER A 210 -8.69 15.55 -0.49
N VAL A 211 -8.80 15.56 -1.82
CA VAL A 211 -7.91 14.79 -2.72
C VAL A 211 -7.33 15.67 -3.82
N VAL A 212 -6.11 15.34 -4.22
CA VAL A 212 -5.46 15.90 -5.41
C VAL A 212 -5.47 14.80 -6.47
N LEU A 213 -6.04 15.09 -7.63
CA LEU A 213 -6.16 14.10 -8.69
C LEU A 213 -5.00 14.18 -9.68
N GLY A 214 -4.67 13.04 -10.29
CA GLY A 214 -3.80 12.97 -11.45
C GLY A 214 -4.27 13.82 -12.63
N ASN A 215 -3.34 14.17 -13.51
CA ASN A 215 -3.63 15.00 -14.68
C ASN A 215 -4.70 14.38 -15.60
N ALA A 216 -4.76 13.05 -15.72
CA ALA A 216 -5.74 12.36 -16.57
C ALA A 216 -7.19 12.49 -16.07
N TYR A 217 -7.40 12.88 -14.81
CA TYR A 217 -8.74 13.12 -14.28
C TYR A 217 -9.34 14.48 -14.68
N LYS A 218 -8.56 15.39 -15.29
CA LYS A 218 -9.03 16.76 -15.62
C LYS A 218 -10.18 16.81 -16.62
N ASP A 219 -10.30 15.79 -17.47
CA ASP A 219 -11.41 15.68 -18.43
C ASP A 219 -12.66 15.04 -17.80
N ILE A 220 -12.58 14.59 -16.54
CA ILE A 220 -13.62 13.85 -15.82
C ILE A 220 -14.19 14.66 -14.66
N TYR A 221 -13.35 15.40 -13.94
CA TYR A 221 -13.73 16.17 -12.75
C TYR A 221 -13.28 17.63 -12.83
N GLU A 222 -14.00 18.49 -12.12
CA GLU A 222 -13.67 19.89 -11.88
C GLU A 222 -13.23 20.13 -10.42
N LEU A 223 -12.54 21.25 -10.16
CA LEU A 223 -12.21 21.66 -8.79
C LEU A 223 -13.48 21.83 -7.95
N GLY A 224 -13.50 21.20 -6.78
CA GLY A 224 -14.63 21.26 -5.86
C GLY A 224 -15.67 20.17 -6.05
N ASP A 225 -15.56 19.35 -7.11
CA ASP A 225 -16.38 18.16 -7.27
C ASP A 225 -16.23 17.23 -6.07
N ILE A 226 -17.32 16.53 -5.75
CA ILE A 226 -17.38 15.51 -4.71
C ILE A 226 -17.83 14.21 -5.35
N PHE A 227 -17.09 13.14 -5.10
CA PHE A 227 -17.41 11.78 -5.53
C PHE A 227 -17.26 10.81 -4.36
N SER A 228 -17.94 9.67 -4.43
CA SER A 228 -17.94 8.68 -3.34
C SER A 228 -17.24 7.39 -3.77
N LEU A 229 -16.33 6.89 -2.95
CA LEU A 229 -15.65 5.60 -3.13
C LEU A 229 -15.62 4.84 -1.82
N GLU A 230 -15.51 3.51 -1.89
CA GLU A 230 -15.20 2.70 -0.73
C GLU A 230 -13.73 2.86 -0.34
N LEU A 231 -13.49 3.18 0.92
CA LEU A 231 -12.16 3.18 1.55
C LEU A 231 -12.16 2.04 2.56
N ILE A 232 -11.46 0.94 2.31
CA ILE A 232 -11.33 -0.23 3.22
C ILE A 232 -12.67 -0.96 3.50
N SER A 233 -13.68 -0.30 4.08
CA SER A 233 -15.00 -0.88 4.32
C SER A 233 -16.18 0.09 4.34
N GLU A 234 -15.95 1.40 4.48
CA GLU A 234 -17.01 2.43 4.39
C GLU A 234 -16.94 3.17 3.05
N VAL A 235 -18.11 3.65 2.60
CA VAL A 235 -18.17 4.60 1.49
C VAL A 235 -17.94 6.00 2.04
N MET A 236 -16.92 6.66 1.53
CA MET A 236 -16.51 7.99 1.94
C MET A 236 -16.67 8.96 0.77
N ASP A 237 -16.88 10.24 1.08
CA ASP A 237 -16.90 11.31 0.08
C ASP A 237 -15.50 11.93 -0.06
N PHE A 238 -15.11 12.22 -1.29
CA PHE A 238 -13.81 12.78 -1.65
C PHE A 238 -14.01 14.05 -2.44
N LYS A 239 -13.36 15.14 -2.02
CA LYS A 239 -13.47 16.46 -2.65
C LYS A 239 -12.21 16.78 -3.42
N VAL A 240 -12.36 17.11 -4.71
CA VAL A 240 -11.25 17.53 -5.57
C VAL A 240 -10.76 18.92 -5.15
N VAL A 241 -9.52 19.02 -4.67
CA VAL A 241 -8.90 20.29 -4.28
C VAL A 241 -7.77 20.74 -5.21
N GLY A 242 -7.29 19.84 -6.06
CA GLY A 242 -6.26 20.16 -7.05
C GLY A 242 -6.05 19.06 -8.08
N PHE A 243 -5.24 19.38 -9.08
CA PHE A 243 -4.75 18.46 -10.08
C PHE A 243 -3.22 18.58 -10.21
N TYR A 244 -2.53 17.45 -10.25
CA TYR A 244 -1.11 17.43 -10.55
C TYR A 244 -0.82 17.72 -12.03
N LYS A 245 0.39 18.21 -12.29
CA LYS A 245 1.01 18.22 -13.62
C LYS A 245 1.14 16.80 -14.15
N SER A 246 1.22 16.67 -15.47
CA SER A 246 1.48 15.37 -16.08
C SER A 246 2.91 14.90 -15.80
N GLY A 247 3.09 13.58 -15.61
CA GLY A 247 4.39 12.93 -15.42
C GLY A 247 4.97 13.12 -14.01
N ILE A 248 4.16 13.51 -13.04
CA ILE A 248 4.55 13.59 -11.63
C ILE A 248 4.44 12.20 -11.00
N GLY A 249 5.38 11.88 -10.13
CA GLY A 249 5.39 10.62 -9.41
C GLY A 249 6.69 10.48 -8.63
N PHE A 250 6.85 9.33 -7.99
CA PHE A 250 8.09 8.94 -7.33
C PHE A 250 8.27 7.43 -7.49
N SER A 251 9.43 6.92 -7.13
CA SER A 251 9.67 5.49 -7.10
C SER A 251 10.03 5.06 -5.67
N MET A 252 9.58 3.87 -5.27
CA MET A 252 9.68 3.40 -3.89
C MET A 252 9.98 1.89 -3.83
N ASP A 253 10.14 1.38 -2.60
CA ASP A 253 10.36 -0.04 -2.27
C ASP A 253 11.78 -0.55 -2.57
N VAL A 254 11.97 -1.87 -2.61
CA VAL A 254 13.24 -2.52 -2.93
C VAL A 254 13.82 -1.98 -4.23
N GLY A 255 15.02 -1.38 -4.13
CA GLY A 255 15.68 -0.75 -5.27
C GLY A 255 14.92 0.41 -5.92
N ALA A 256 13.92 0.99 -5.24
CA ALA A 256 13.02 1.99 -5.79
C ALA A 256 12.38 1.57 -7.12
N LEU A 257 12.09 0.27 -7.30
CA LEU A 257 11.59 -0.28 -8.57
C LEU A 257 10.08 -0.06 -8.77
N LYS A 258 9.34 0.19 -7.69
CA LYS A 258 7.91 0.46 -7.77
C LYS A 258 7.70 1.92 -8.11
N HIS A 259 7.31 2.20 -9.36
CA HIS A 259 6.97 3.55 -9.78
C HIS A 259 5.52 3.90 -9.44
N VAL A 260 5.33 4.96 -8.66
CA VAL A 260 4.03 5.55 -8.34
C VAL A 260 3.84 6.76 -9.25
N ASN A 261 3.13 6.59 -10.36
CA ASN A 261 2.78 7.67 -11.27
C ASN A 261 1.46 8.32 -10.83
N PHE A 262 1.43 9.65 -10.71
CA PHE A 262 0.24 10.38 -10.31
C PHE A 262 -0.77 10.61 -11.43
N ASP A 263 -0.43 10.48 -12.72
CA ASP A 263 -1.30 10.81 -13.87
C ASP A 263 -2.71 10.19 -13.77
N HIS A 264 -2.81 8.94 -13.33
CA HIS A 264 -4.08 8.19 -13.21
C HIS A 264 -4.40 7.81 -11.76
N THR A 265 -3.80 8.49 -10.79
CA THR A 265 -3.86 8.13 -9.37
C THR A 265 -4.63 9.19 -8.58
N ILE A 266 -5.45 8.73 -7.64
CA ILE A 266 -6.06 9.57 -6.61
C ILE A 266 -5.03 9.72 -5.48
N VAL A 267 -4.56 10.95 -5.23
CA VAL A 267 -3.68 11.23 -4.11
C VAL A 267 -4.50 11.80 -2.96
N MET A 268 -4.51 11.10 -1.83
CA MET A 268 -5.26 11.48 -0.65
C MET A 268 -4.35 11.57 0.58
N PRO A 269 -4.74 12.33 1.63
CA PRO A 269 -4.01 12.31 2.88
C PRO A 269 -4.21 10.96 3.57
N HIS A 270 -3.16 10.48 4.24
CA HIS A 270 -3.27 9.47 5.27
C HIS A 270 -3.85 10.13 6.54
N PHE A 271 -5.15 10.41 6.50
CA PHE A 271 -5.82 11.22 7.51
C PHE A 271 -5.94 10.51 8.85
N ILE A 272 -6.15 11.28 9.91
CA ILE A 272 -6.39 10.77 11.26
C ILE A 272 -7.86 11.03 11.60
N PRO A 273 -8.70 10.00 11.72
CA PRO A 273 -10.07 10.17 12.18
C PRO A 273 -10.11 10.62 13.66
N GLU A 274 -10.89 11.68 13.92
CA GLU A 274 -11.12 12.28 15.24
C GLU A 274 -12.56 12.09 15.75
N TYR A 275 -13.32 11.19 15.11
CA TYR A 275 -14.69 10.85 15.49
C TYR A 275 -14.80 9.40 15.96
N GLU A 276 -15.79 9.13 16.81
CA GLU A 276 -16.10 7.77 17.24
C GLU A 276 -16.77 6.98 16.09
N PRO A 277 -16.24 5.81 15.69
CA PRO A 277 -16.83 5.01 14.63
C PRO A 277 -18.11 4.31 15.14
N VAL A 278 -19.14 4.26 14.29
CA VAL A 278 -20.41 3.59 14.63
C VAL A 278 -20.70 2.48 13.64
N GLY A 279 -20.75 1.24 14.14
CA GLY A 279 -20.97 0.05 13.32
C GLY A 279 -19.69 -0.72 13.03
N GLU A 280 -19.81 -2.01 12.71
CA GLU A 280 -18.67 -2.92 12.57
C GLU A 280 -17.70 -2.49 11.45
N ALA A 281 -18.22 -2.06 10.31
CA ALA A 281 -17.40 -1.62 9.18
C ALA A 281 -16.63 -0.32 9.50
N ALA A 282 -17.31 0.68 10.08
CA ALA A 282 -16.65 1.90 10.54
C ALA A 282 -15.57 1.62 11.60
N VAL A 283 -15.84 0.74 12.57
CA VAL A 283 -14.85 0.34 13.59
C VAL A 283 -13.64 -0.31 12.95
N PHE A 284 -13.86 -1.23 12.01
CA PHE A 284 -12.75 -1.89 11.30
C PHE A 284 -11.90 -0.91 10.51
N GLN A 285 -12.53 -0.06 9.69
CA GLN A 285 -11.81 0.95 8.91
C GLN A 285 -11.02 1.89 9.81
N HIS A 286 -11.63 2.38 10.88
CA HIS A 286 -10.98 3.29 11.81
C HIS A 286 -9.75 2.63 12.44
N ALA A 287 -9.89 1.42 12.98
CA ALA A 287 -8.79 0.68 13.59
C ALA A 287 -7.68 0.33 12.59
N PHE A 288 -8.04 -0.14 11.39
CA PHE A 288 -7.07 -0.45 10.34
C PHE A 288 -6.29 0.80 9.90
N HIS A 289 -7.00 1.90 9.63
CA HIS A 289 -6.41 3.14 9.17
C HIS A 289 -5.47 3.74 10.22
N ILE A 290 -5.81 3.64 11.51
CA ILE A 290 -4.94 4.13 12.59
C ILE A 290 -3.71 3.26 12.78
N ALA A 291 -3.87 1.92 12.79
CA ALA A 291 -2.74 1.00 12.90
C ALA A 291 -1.67 1.27 11.83
N GLU A 292 -2.11 1.54 10.59
CA GLU A 292 -1.24 1.84 9.45
C GLU A 292 -0.43 3.15 9.60
N LEU A 293 -0.75 4.04 10.54
CA LEU A 293 0.09 5.23 10.81
C LEU A 293 1.53 4.84 11.18
N THR A 294 1.71 3.66 11.76
CA THR A 294 3.02 3.10 12.14
C THR A 294 3.60 2.13 11.09
N SER A 295 2.92 1.97 9.95
CA SER A 295 3.35 1.18 8.79
C SER A 295 3.98 2.07 7.70
N GLY A 296 5.14 2.66 7.99
CA GLY A 296 5.80 3.63 7.11
C GLY A 296 7.30 3.37 6.97
N TYR A 297 8.08 4.44 6.93
CA TYR A 297 9.49 4.40 6.54
C TYR A 297 10.31 5.36 7.41
N ILE A 298 11.30 4.82 8.13
CA ILE A 298 12.27 5.59 8.92
C ILE A 298 13.48 5.87 8.04
N SER A 299 13.81 7.15 7.79
CA SER A 299 14.98 7.52 7.00
C SER A 299 16.27 7.03 7.67
N ILE A 300 17.17 6.49 6.86
CA ILE A 300 18.52 6.11 7.30
C ILE A 300 19.44 7.29 6.98
N PRO A 301 20.01 8.00 7.98
CA PRO A 301 20.84 9.18 7.75
C PRO A 301 22.23 8.86 7.20
N GLU A 302 22.70 7.61 7.36
CA GLU A 302 23.95 7.14 6.81
C GLU A 302 23.92 7.06 5.28
N SER A 303 25.09 7.22 4.64
CA SER A 303 25.22 6.88 3.22
C SER A 303 25.07 5.38 3.04
N VAL A 304 24.55 4.96 1.88
CA VAL A 304 24.21 3.56 1.58
C VAL A 304 25.36 2.60 1.90
N GLU A 305 26.60 2.97 1.58
CA GLU A 305 27.80 2.12 1.78
C GLU A 305 28.17 1.92 3.25
N LYS A 306 27.56 2.69 4.16
CA LYS A 306 27.80 2.61 5.60
C LYS A 306 26.68 1.88 6.33
N ILE A 307 25.56 1.59 5.67
CA ILE A 307 24.44 0.88 6.29
C ILE A 307 24.89 -0.54 6.60
N ASN A 308 24.75 -0.93 7.86
CA ASN A 308 25.16 -2.23 8.38
C ASN A 308 24.29 -2.63 9.58
N ASP A 309 24.62 -3.75 10.21
CA ASP A 309 23.86 -4.29 11.35
C ASP A 309 23.82 -3.32 12.55
N ASP A 310 24.87 -2.54 12.82
CA ASP A 310 24.87 -1.57 13.92
C ASP A 310 23.87 -0.43 13.65
N THR A 311 23.72 -0.01 12.40
CA THR A 311 22.70 0.98 11.99
C THR A 311 21.30 0.43 12.23
N TYR A 312 21.05 -0.81 11.81
CA TYR A 312 19.77 -1.48 12.02
C TYR A 312 19.44 -1.67 13.50
N ASP A 313 20.38 -2.24 14.27
CA ASP A 313 20.21 -2.52 15.69
C ASP A 313 19.96 -1.23 16.49
N HIS A 314 20.62 -0.13 16.11
CA HIS A 314 20.37 1.17 16.73
C HIS A 314 18.94 1.67 16.47
N THR A 315 18.46 1.61 15.22
CA THR A 315 17.09 2.01 14.87
C THR A 315 16.06 1.13 15.56
N VAL A 316 16.27 -0.19 15.59
CA VAL A 316 15.38 -1.15 16.26
C VAL A 316 15.33 -0.88 17.75
N ALA A 317 16.47 -0.65 18.41
CA ALA A 317 16.49 -0.36 19.84
C ALA A 317 15.67 0.89 20.20
N ILE A 318 15.78 1.97 19.39
CA ILE A 318 14.97 3.18 19.59
C ILE A 318 13.47 2.87 19.42
N MET A 319 13.11 2.09 18.40
CA MET A 319 11.72 1.69 18.15
C MET A 319 11.17 0.80 19.27
N GLU A 320 11.96 -0.13 19.80
CA GLU A 320 11.62 -0.99 20.95
C GLU A 320 11.33 -0.17 22.19
N GLU A 321 12.21 0.77 22.52
CA GLU A 321 11.99 1.65 23.66
C GLU A 321 10.73 2.53 23.48
N MET A 322 10.45 3.02 22.26
CA MET A 322 9.22 3.76 21.97
C MET A 322 7.98 2.89 22.13
N ALA A 323 8.00 1.68 21.58
CA ALA A 323 6.87 0.77 21.68
C ALA A 323 6.61 0.35 23.14
N GLU A 324 7.65 0.12 23.93
CA GLU A 324 7.51 -0.14 25.37
C GLU A 324 6.83 1.03 26.10
N ARG A 325 7.26 2.28 25.83
CA ARG A 325 6.65 3.47 26.43
C ARG A 325 5.17 3.64 26.08
N ASN A 326 4.79 3.25 24.86
CA ASN A 326 3.43 3.37 24.35
C ASN A 326 2.59 2.08 24.54
N ASN A 327 3.11 1.04 25.21
CA ASN A 327 2.43 -0.25 25.38
C ASN A 327 2.11 -0.99 24.06
N LEU A 328 2.98 -0.85 23.06
CA LEU A 328 2.86 -1.47 21.73
C LEU A 328 3.95 -2.52 21.45
N SER A 329 4.65 -2.98 22.49
CA SER A 329 5.69 -4.00 22.35
C SER A 329 5.16 -5.24 21.62
N GLY A 330 5.86 -5.65 20.56
CA GLY A 330 5.49 -6.79 19.72
C GLY A 330 4.42 -6.50 18.66
N LEU A 331 3.83 -5.31 18.61
CA LEU A 331 2.82 -4.94 17.62
C LEU A 331 3.39 -4.27 16.37
N TYR A 332 4.70 -4.33 16.16
CA TYR A 332 5.34 -3.79 14.96
C TYR A 332 6.53 -4.65 14.55
N LYS A 333 6.91 -4.54 13.28
CA LYS A 333 8.04 -5.24 12.67
C LYS A 333 8.86 -4.27 11.84
N ILE A 334 10.18 -4.44 11.87
CA ILE A 334 11.13 -3.71 11.02
C ILE A 334 11.90 -4.76 10.20
N PRO A 335 11.65 -4.88 8.89
CA PRO A 335 12.48 -5.72 8.04
C PRO A 335 13.93 -5.21 8.01
N HIS A 336 14.89 -6.13 8.04
CA HIS A 336 16.33 -5.82 8.09
C HIS A 336 16.85 -5.12 6.85
N TRP A 337 16.29 -5.43 5.67
CA TRP A 337 16.78 -4.89 4.41
C TRP A 337 16.18 -3.49 4.17
N PRO A 338 17.03 -2.46 4.01
CA PRO A 338 16.55 -1.13 3.65
C PRO A 338 15.75 -1.17 2.35
N VAL A 339 14.75 -0.32 2.25
CA VAL A 339 14.11 0.04 0.98
C VAL A 339 14.53 1.45 0.63
N GLY A 340 14.06 2.01 -0.49
CA GLY A 340 14.33 3.42 -0.74
C GLY A 340 13.33 4.12 -1.60
N PHE A 341 13.51 5.44 -1.66
CA PHE A 341 12.74 6.35 -2.47
C PHE A 341 13.63 7.06 -3.47
N VAL A 342 13.05 7.35 -4.64
CA VAL A 342 13.57 8.29 -5.63
C VAL A 342 12.41 9.23 -5.95
N TRP A 343 12.51 10.48 -5.48
CA TRP A 343 11.42 11.46 -5.48
C TRP A 343 11.21 12.19 -6.80
#